data_AF-A0A484KIJ0-F1
#
_entry.id   AF-A0A484KIJ0-F1
#
_cell.length_a   1.000
_cell.length_b   1.000
_cell.length_c   1.000
_cell.angle_alpha   90.00
_cell.angle_beta   90.00
_cell.angle_gamma   90.00
#
_symmetry.space_group_name_H-M   'P 1'
#
loop_
_entity.id
_entity.type
_entity.pdbx_description
1 polymer ?
#
loop_
_entity_poly.entity_id
_entity_poly.type
_entity_poly.pdbx_seq_one_letter_code
_entity_poly.pdbx_strand_id
1 'polypeptide(L)'
;MFNLVRKSFPHLRLSAHRSSVTVIKFYATKSGDESLGPSKKKDSFIVSYLVDRLGFAPEKALSASNYLKFETLDKPESVISFLKSNGFTDTQISKLVRKCPTVILSNPQNTLLPKIEFFKSLGFTEEDYTVMLTGSPGIFTRGLENTLSPTVDFFKQFLSSPDTLKVALKRSSWTLSSPARSAMKDNVQLLMEMEVPESRIAHYLRHQPRMFAKEKDRFRKILDEVKGMGFDPSKKTFLSAVHVSCSMNKSTWKKKISVYKKWGLSEDEILQVFGKNPWIMACSEEKIVLAMDFLVNRMGFKASDILRTPMLIFLSLKKRIIPRCVVYQALVAEGLLRNDLKLLTRMLIVQEKIFQKKYLKCYEKNVPDLLKLYQEATSHGFFKQVSTQFPALSL
;
A
#
# COMPACT_ATOMS: atom_id res chain seq x y z
N MET A 1 -38.21 1.18 -9.50
CA MET A 1 -37.32 1.80 -10.52
C MET A 1 -36.16 0.85 -10.85
N PHE A 2 -36.49 -0.43 -11.10
CA PHE A 2 -35.54 -1.53 -11.29
C PHE A 2 -36.10 -2.40 -12.41
N ASN A 3 -35.51 -2.29 -13.60
CA ASN A 3 -35.55 -3.25 -14.70
C ASN A 3 -34.75 -2.66 -15.86
N LEU A 4 -33.42 -2.84 -15.84
CA LEU A 4 -32.55 -2.71 -17.02
C LEU A 4 -31.14 -3.17 -16.69
N VAL A 5 -30.97 -4.47 -16.42
CA VAL A 5 -29.67 -5.15 -16.51
C VAL A 5 -29.87 -6.45 -17.28
N ARG A 6 -30.12 -6.32 -18.58
CA ARG A 6 -29.87 -7.40 -19.54
C ARG A 6 -29.77 -6.82 -20.93
N LYS A 7 -28.75 -7.29 -21.67
CA LYS A 7 -28.28 -6.87 -23.01
C LYS A 7 -27.35 -5.63 -22.91
N SER A 8 -26.08 -5.66 -23.30
CA SER A 8 -25.51 -6.18 -24.56
C SER A 8 -23.97 -6.28 -24.49
N PHE A 9 -23.35 -7.37 -24.97
CA PHE A 9 -21.96 -7.36 -25.47
C PHE A 9 -21.70 -8.50 -26.49
N PRO A 10 -21.95 -8.30 -27.80
CA PRO A 10 -21.67 -9.31 -28.84
C PRO A 10 -20.35 -9.10 -29.62
N HIS A 11 -19.40 -8.28 -29.17
CA HIS A 11 -18.14 -8.03 -29.90
C HIS A 11 -16.91 -8.47 -29.10
N LEU A 12 -16.85 -9.77 -28.85
CA LEU A 12 -15.60 -10.50 -28.66
C LEU A 12 -15.10 -10.95 -30.04
N ARG A 13 -14.32 -10.09 -30.71
CA ARG A 13 -13.38 -10.53 -31.74
C ARG A 13 -11.98 -10.05 -31.37
N LEU A 14 -11.08 -11.01 -31.36
CA LEU A 14 -9.66 -10.90 -31.05
C LEU A 14 -8.99 -9.83 -31.93
N SER A 15 -8.18 -9.00 -31.29
CA SER A 15 -7.06 -8.32 -31.92
C SER A 15 -5.94 -8.25 -30.89
N ALA A 16 -4.91 -9.06 -31.12
CA ALA A 16 -3.70 -9.08 -30.33
C ALA A 16 -2.79 -7.98 -30.86
N HIS A 17 -2.61 -6.91 -30.08
CA HIS A 17 -1.46 -6.03 -30.26
C HIS A 17 -0.73 -5.83 -28.93
N ARG A 18 0.55 -6.22 -28.97
CA ARG A 18 1.54 -6.04 -27.91
C ARG A 18 1.81 -4.55 -27.74
N SER A 19 1.36 -3.97 -26.64
CA SER A 19 1.89 -2.68 -26.18
C SER A 19 3.22 -2.93 -25.47
N SER A 20 4.29 -2.41 -26.06
CA SER A 20 5.64 -2.40 -25.51
C SER A 20 5.65 -1.61 -24.20
N VAL A 21 5.79 -2.31 -23.08
CA VAL A 21 6.15 -1.70 -21.80
C VAL A 21 7.65 -1.83 -21.69
N THR A 22 8.36 -0.71 -21.58
CA THR A 22 9.77 -0.70 -21.17
C THR A 22 9.84 -1.24 -19.74
N VAL A 23 10.05 -2.55 -19.65
CA VAL A 23 10.33 -3.26 -18.41
C VAL A 23 11.74 -2.86 -17.98
N ILE A 24 11.85 -2.17 -16.85
CA ILE A 24 13.11 -2.15 -16.08
C ILE A 24 13.34 -3.60 -15.65
N LYS A 25 14.26 -4.29 -16.34
CA LYS A 25 14.59 -5.69 -16.10
C LYS A 25 15.12 -5.85 -14.68
N PHE A 26 14.46 -6.70 -13.90
CA PHE A 26 15.03 -7.30 -12.70
C PHE A 26 15.92 -8.48 -13.14
N TYR A 27 17.17 -8.50 -12.68
CA TYR A 27 18.21 -9.37 -13.21
C TYR A 27 18.18 -10.79 -12.61
N ALA A 28 18.31 -11.79 -13.48
CA ALA A 28 18.67 -13.18 -13.19
C ALA A 28 20.04 -13.48 -13.83
N THR A 29 20.86 -14.29 -13.16
CA THR A 29 22.27 -14.55 -13.48
C THR A 29 22.49 -15.89 -14.22
N LYS A 30 23.52 -15.95 -15.07
CA LYS A 30 24.23 -17.18 -15.45
C LYS A 30 25.72 -16.99 -15.20
N SER A 31 26.37 -18.00 -14.63
CA SER A 31 27.80 -18.05 -14.30
C SER A 31 28.62 -18.72 -15.41
N GLY A 32 29.83 -18.21 -15.64
CA GLY A 32 30.89 -18.84 -16.42
C GLY A 32 32.23 -18.24 -16.00
N ASP A 33 33.18 -19.11 -15.68
CA ASP A 33 34.47 -18.84 -15.04
C ASP A 33 35.58 -18.77 -16.09
N GLU A 34 36.36 -17.68 -16.14
CA GLU A 34 37.59 -17.54 -16.95
C GLU A 34 38.49 -16.41 -16.38
N SER A 35 39.80 -16.52 -16.61
CA SER A 35 40.89 -15.71 -16.01
C SER A 35 40.84 -14.18 -16.22
N LEU A 36 41.61 -13.44 -15.40
CA LEU A 36 41.42 -12.02 -15.07
C LEU A 36 42.25 -11.02 -15.92
N GLY A 37 41.61 -10.39 -16.90
CA GLY A 37 42.16 -9.22 -17.62
C GLY A 37 42.03 -7.89 -16.85
N PRO A 38 42.63 -6.78 -17.35
CA PRO A 38 42.65 -5.47 -16.68
C PRO A 38 41.28 -4.84 -16.46
N SER A 39 40.25 -5.15 -17.26
CA SER A 39 38.88 -4.70 -16.98
C SER A 39 38.27 -5.41 -15.75
N LYS A 40 38.55 -6.72 -15.58
CA LYS A 40 38.08 -7.48 -14.41
C LYS A 40 38.75 -7.04 -13.11
N LYS A 41 39.98 -6.51 -13.14
CA LYS A 41 40.64 -5.90 -11.95
C LYS A 41 39.94 -4.63 -11.49
N LYS A 42 39.47 -3.79 -12.42
CA LYS A 42 38.73 -2.55 -12.12
C LYS A 42 37.35 -2.87 -11.52
N ASP A 43 36.69 -3.90 -12.05
CA ASP A 43 35.45 -4.44 -11.49
C ASP A 43 35.69 -4.99 -10.07
N SER A 44 36.79 -5.71 -9.84
CA SER A 44 37.14 -6.27 -8.54
C SER A 44 37.32 -5.21 -7.45
N PHE A 45 37.99 -4.08 -7.74
CA PHE A 45 38.20 -3.01 -6.76
C PHE A 45 36.89 -2.32 -6.36
N ILE A 46 36.04 -1.97 -7.33
CA ILE A 46 34.74 -1.32 -7.06
C ILE A 46 33.84 -2.29 -6.27
N VAL A 47 33.88 -3.59 -6.60
CA VAL A 47 33.14 -4.62 -5.85
C VAL A 47 33.59 -4.68 -4.40
N SER A 48 34.89 -4.78 -4.13
CA SER A 48 35.43 -4.77 -2.76
C SER A 48 35.02 -3.51 -2.01
N TYR A 49 35.14 -2.34 -2.64
CA TYR A 49 34.68 -1.08 -2.04
C TYR A 49 33.20 -1.12 -1.64
N LEU A 50 32.30 -1.59 -2.52
CA LEU A 50 30.87 -1.67 -2.19
C LEU A 50 30.57 -2.67 -1.06
N VAL A 51 31.32 -3.77 -0.99
CA VAL A 51 31.18 -4.78 0.08
C VAL A 51 31.68 -4.20 1.40
N ASP A 52 32.92 -3.72 1.43
CA ASP A 52 33.60 -3.32 2.66
C ASP A 52 33.06 -2.00 3.21
N ARG A 53 32.86 -1.02 2.33
CA ARG A 53 32.43 0.33 2.73
C ARG A 53 30.92 0.43 2.97
N LEU A 54 30.13 -0.21 2.11
CA LEU A 54 28.68 -0.04 2.09
C LEU A 54 27.91 -1.31 2.49
N GLY A 55 28.60 -2.39 2.87
CA GLY A 55 27.98 -3.62 3.37
C GLY A 55 27.11 -4.31 2.33
N PHE A 56 27.50 -4.30 1.06
CA PHE A 56 26.80 -5.02 0.01
C PHE A 56 27.10 -6.52 0.12
N ALA A 57 26.09 -7.36 -0.20
CA ALA A 57 26.38 -8.75 -0.54
C ALA A 57 27.23 -8.81 -1.83
N PRO A 58 28.22 -9.70 -1.96
CA PRO A 58 29.13 -9.73 -3.11
C PRO A 58 28.43 -9.73 -4.47
N GLU A 59 27.36 -10.51 -4.63
CA GLU A 59 26.58 -10.57 -5.88
C GLU A 59 25.91 -9.22 -6.23
N LYS A 60 25.43 -8.49 -5.22
CA LYS A 60 24.82 -7.17 -5.41
C LYS A 60 25.87 -6.11 -5.70
N ALA A 61 27.05 -6.21 -5.08
CA ALA A 61 28.18 -5.36 -5.38
C ALA A 61 28.63 -5.53 -6.84
N LEU A 62 28.76 -6.77 -7.32
CA LEU A 62 29.10 -7.07 -8.71
C LEU A 62 28.05 -6.55 -9.69
N SER A 63 26.76 -6.66 -9.37
CA SER A 63 25.72 -6.08 -10.21
C SER A 63 25.80 -4.55 -10.26
N ALA A 64 26.10 -3.90 -9.12
CA ALA A 64 26.16 -2.45 -9.01
C ALA A 64 27.42 -1.85 -9.62
N SER A 65 28.56 -2.55 -9.58
CA SER A 65 29.84 -2.09 -10.14
C SER A 65 29.75 -1.81 -11.65
N ASN A 66 28.92 -2.56 -12.38
CA ASN A 66 28.68 -2.34 -13.82
C ASN A 66 28.18 -0.93 -14.18
N TYR A 67 27.59 -0.21 -13.22
CA TYR A 67 27.09 1.16 -13.41
C TYR A 67 28.07 2.23 -12.94
N LEU A 68 29.19 1.82 -12.35
CA LEU A 68 30.14 2.70 -11.69
C LEU A 68 31.44 2.74 -12.49
N LYS A 69 31.94 3.95 -12.73
CA LYS A 69 33.23 4.17 -13.38
C LYS A 69 33.99 5.24 -12.61
N PHE A 70 34.93 4.81 -11.78
CA PHE A 70 35.87 5.68 -11.06
C PHE A 70 37.18 4.94 -10.81
N GLU A 71 38.26 5.71 -10.63
CA GLU A 71 39.63 5.19 -10.43
C GLU A 71 40.15 5.45 -9.02
N THR A 72 39.69 6.54 -8.39
CA THR A 72 40.04 6.90 -7.02
C THR A 72 38.79 6.94 -6.14
N LEU A 73 38.99 6.83 -4.83
CA LEU A 73 37.91 6.88 -3.84
C LEU A 73 37.47 8.31 -3.51
N ASP A 74 38.20 9.33 -3.96
CA ASP A 74 37.98 10.73 -3.57
C ASP A 74 36.55 11.19 -3.85
N LYS A 75 36.03 10.84 -5.04
CA LYS A 75 34.69 11.23 -5.46
C LYS A 75 33.59 10.47 -4.71
N PRO A 76 33.59 9.11 -4.66
CA PRO A 76 32.68 8.36 -3.81
C PRO A 76 32.68 8.78 -2.34
N GLU A 77 33.85 8.94 -1.71
CA GLU A 77 33.94 9.30 -0.29
C GLU A 77 33.54 10.76 -0.04
N SER A 78 33.81 11.67 -0.98
CA SER A 78 33.29 13.05 -0.93
C SER A 78 31.76 13.07 -0.93
N VAL A 79 31.12 12.26 -1.78
CA VAL A 79 29.66 12.15 -1.82
C VAL A 79 29.10 11.49 -0.55
N ILE A 80 29.73 10.42 -0.04
CA ILE A 80 29.32 9.79 1.22
C ILE A 80 29.42 10.78 2.38
N SER A 81 30.54 11.51 2.49
CA SER A 81 30.75 12.51 3.53
C SER A 81 29.72 13.63 3.45
N PHE A 82 29.40 14.11 2.25
CA PHE A 82 28.34 15.08 2.03
C PHE A 82 26.95 14.55 2.44
N LEU A 83 26.63 13.30 2.10
CA LEU A 83 25.35 12.70 2.52
C LEU A 83 25.27 12.60 4.05
N LYS A 84 26.36 12.20 4.72
CA LYS A 84 26.42 12.16 6.19
C LYS A 84 26.21 13.53 6.81
N SER A 85 26.89 14.57 6.29
CA SER A 85 26.73 15.94 6.79
C SER A 85 25.34 16.54 6.56
N ASN A 86 24.53 15.90 5.71
CA ASN A 86 23.12 16.27 5.45
C ASN A 86 22.12 15.29 6.10
N GLY A 87 22.54 14.56 7.13
CA GLY A 87 21.66 13.75 7.98
C GLY A 87 21.43 12.31 7.53
N PHE A 88 22.06 11.85 6.45
CA PHE A 88 21.91 10.47 6.02
C PHE A 88 22.77 9.51 6.87
N THR A 89 22.12 8.50 7.45
CA THR A 89 22.81 7.40 8.15
C THR A 89 23.52 6.46 7.19
N ASP A 90 24.52 5.71 7.66
CA ASP A 90 25.21 4.69 6.86
C ASP A 90 24.25 3.66 6.24
N THR A 91 23.20 3.28 6.99
CA THR A 91 22.16 2.36 6.50
C THR A 91 21.35 2.98 5.36
N GLN A 92 20.98 4.26 5.49
CA GLN A 92 20.27 4.98 4.42
C GLN A 92 21.14 5.15 3.18
N ILE A 93 22.42 5.52 3.35
CA ILE A 93 23.39 5.66 2.26
C ILE A 93 23.54 4.32 1.53
N SER A 94 23.81 3.22 2.25
CA SER A 94 23.91 1.89 1.65
C SER A 94 22.65 1.54 0.84
N LYS A 95 21.45 1.77 1.40
CA LYS A 95 20.18 1.51 0.71
C LYS A 95 19.97 2.39 -0.53
N LEU A 96 20.40 3.64 -0.47
CA LEU A 96 20.33 4.60 -1.57
C LEU A 96 21.26 4.17 -2.72
N VAL A 97 22.51 3.78 -2.43
CA VAL A 97 23.46 3.29 -3.43
C VAL A 97 23.01 1.97 -4.04
N ARG A 98 22.42 1.06 -3.25
CA ARG A 98 21.88 -0.22 -3.78
C ARG A 98 20.80 -0.01 -4.84
N LYS A 99 20.01 1.06 -4.71
CA LYS A 99 18.92 1.38 -5.63
C LYS A 99 19.36 2.26 -6.81
N CYS A 100 20.38 3.09 -6.60
CA CYS A 100 20.90 4.01 -7.59
C CYS A 100 22.43 4.13 -7.41
N PRO A 101 23.22 3.18 -7.95
CA PRO A 101 24.66 3.16 -7.72
C PRO A 101 25.34 4.47 -8.14
N THR A 102 24.93 5.04 -9.27
CA THR A 102 25.53 6.27 -9.84
C THR A 102 25.44 7.50 -8.94
N VAL A 103 24.63 7.48 -7.87
CA VAL A 103 24.52 8.59 -6.93
C VAL A 103 25.86 8.95 -6.27
N ILE A 104 26.72 7.97 -5.97
CA ILE A 104 28.07 8.21 -5.40
C ILE A 104 29.04 8.84 -6.40
N LEU A 105 28.62 9.02 -7.66
CA LEU A 105 29.36 9.73 -8.70
C LEU A 105 28.76 11.11 -9.02
N SER A 106 27.79 11.56 -8.23
CA SER A 106 27.16 12.88 -8.40
C SER A 106 28.07 14.00 -7.91
N ASN A 107 27.84 15.24 -8.36
CA ASN A 107 28.48 16.40 -7.76
C ASN A 107 27.70 16.83 -6.51
N PRO A 108 28.30 16.87 -5.31
CA PRO A 108 27.58 17.27 -4.09
C PRO A 108 26.89 18.63 -4.19
N GLN A 109 27.62 19.65 -4.66
CA GLN A 109 27.14 21.04 -4.66
C GLN A 109 26.17 21.34 -5.80
N ASN A 110 26.43 20.79 -6.99
CA ASN A 110 25.65 21.10 -8.19
C ASN A 110 24.52 20.11 -8.44
N THR A 111 24.64 18.88 -7.93
CA THR A 111 23.62 17.83 -8.14
C THR A 111 22.80 17.59 -6.89
N LEU A 112 23.41 17.31 -5.74
CA LEU A 112 22.68 16.80 -4.57
C LEU A 112 22.08 17.93 -3.72
N LEU A 113 22.90 18.92 -3.34
CA LEU A 113 22.50 20.04 -2.48
C LEU A 113 21.26 20.78 -3.00
N PRO A 114 21.12 21.12 -4.30
CA PRO A 114 19.97 21.87 -4.78
C PRO A 114 18.64 21.12 -4.57
N LYS A 115 18.66 19.77 -4.58
CA LYS A 115 17.45 18.97 -4.33
C LYS A 115 17.13 18.90 -2.85
N ILE A 116 18.15 18.84 -1.99
CA ILE A 116 17.96 18.89 -0.54
C ILE A 116 17.37 20.25 -0.14
N GLU A 117 17.97 21.36 -0.62
CA GLU A 117 17.48 22.72 -0.35
C GLU A 117 16.07 22.95 -0.91
N PHE A 118 15.76 22.38 -2.07
CA PHE A 118 14.40 22.40 -2.60
C PHE A 118 13.38 21.74 -1.67
N PHE A 119 13.69 20.59 -1.05
CA PHE A 119 12.75 19.99 -0.10
C PHE A 119 12.70 20.74 1.23
N LYS A 120 13.83 21.28 1.71
CA LYS A 120 13.84 22.16 2.88
C LYS A 120 12.96 23.39 2.68
N SER A 121 12.99 24.03 1.50
CA SER A 121 12.13 25.19 1.19
C SER A 121 10.64 24.83 1.13
N LEU A 122 10.29 23.56 0.92
CA LEU A 122 8.93 23.03 1.04
C LEU A 122 8.54 22.65 2.48
N GLY A 123 9.40 22.92 3.46
CA GLY A 123 9.17 22.63 4.89
C GLY A 123 9.41 21.19 5.30
N PHE A 124 10.19 20.42 4.53
CA PHE A 124 10.63 19.08 4.94
C PHE A 124 11.71 19.19 6.01
N THR A 125 11.55 18.43 7.09
CA THR A 125 12.61 18.23 8.08
C THR A 125 13.73 17.33 7.50
N GLU A 126 14.87 17.30 8.19
CA GLU A 126 15.96 16.37 7.87
C GLU A 126 15.50 14.92 7.78
N GLU A 127 14.71 14.48 8.77
CA GLU A 127 14.15 13.13 8.76
C GLU A 127 13.17 12.91 7.60
N ASP A 128 12.36 13.91 7.24
CA ASP A 128 11.42 13.79 6.12
C ASP A 128 12.13 13.56 4.79
N TYR A 129 13.13 14.39 4.45
CA TYR A 129 13.79 14.29 3.15
C TYR A 129 14.75 13.10 3.07
N THR A 130 15.47 12.75 4.15
CA THR A 130 16.40 11.61 4.14
C THR A 130 15.65 10.30 3.90
N VAL A 131 14.53 10.09 4.59
CA VAL A 131 13.66 8.91 4.39
C VAL A 131 13.09 8.89 2.97
N MET A 132 12.60 10.02 2.48
CA MET A 132 11.99 10.11 1.15
C MET A 132 13.01 9.86 0.02
N LEU A 133 14.19 10.48 0.08
CA LEU A 133 15.24 10.39 -0.94
C LEU A 133 15.90 9.00 -0.93
N THR A 134 16.03 8.37 0.25
CA THR A 134 16.44 6.95 0.36
C THR A 134 15.37 6.01 -0.25
N GLY A 135 14.10 6.38 -0.11
CA GLY A 135 12.96 5.68 -0.72
C GLY A 135 13.00 5.73 -2.25
N SER A 136 13.30 6.90 -2.81
CA SER A 136 13.26 7.19 -4.24
C SER A 136 14.50 7.97 -4.71
N PRO A 137 15.66 7.32 -4.81
CA PRO A 137 16.92 8.01 -5.14
C PRO A 137 16.97 8.56 -6.56
N GLY A 138 16.07 8.10 -7.45
CA GLY A 138 15.90 8.68 -8.78
C GLY A 138 15.47 10.17 -8.75
N ILE A 139 15.13 10.74 -7.59
CA ILE A 139 14.94 12.19 -7.45
C ILE A 139 16.25 12.95 -7.70
N PHE A 140 17.40 12.42 -7.27
CA PHE A 140 18.69 13.09 -7.49
C PHE A 140 19.09 13.16 -8.97
N THR A 141 18.59 12.26 -9.79
CA THR A 141 18.86 12.22 -11.23
C THR A 141 17.88 13.06 -12.04
N ARG A 142 16.86 13.66 -11.42
CA ARG A 142 15.85 14.48 -12.09
C ARG A 142 16.26 15.95 -12.06
N GLY A 143 15.96 16.66 -13.15
CA GLY A 143 16.17 18.10 -13.22
C GLY A 143 15.23 18.83 -12.26
N LEU A 144 15.79 19.82 -11.56
CA LEU A 144 15.03 20.61 -10.59
C LEU A 144 13.94 21.42 -11.31
N GLU A 145 14.35 22.29 -12.23
CA GLU A 145 13.46 23.23 -12.93
C GLU A 145 12.51 22.58 -13.93
N ASN A 146 12.94 21.52 -14.62
CA ASN A 146 12.14 20.91 -15.69
C ASN A 146 11.24 19.76 -15.20
N THR A 147 11.50 19.21 -14.01
CA THR A 147 10.82 18.00 -13.52
C THR A 147 10.28 18.16 -12.11
N LEU A 148 11.14 18.46 -11.12
CA LEU A 148 10.72 18.45 -9.72
C LEU A 148 9.79 19.63 -9.40
N SER A 149 10.22 20.87 -9.67
CA SER A 149 9.41 22.08 -9.42
C SER A 149 8.06 22.01 -10.12
N PRO A 150 7.98 21.72 -11.44
CA PRO A 150 6.69 21.67 -12.13
C PRO A 150 5.78 20.51 -11.68
N THR A 151 6.33 19.45 -11.08
CA THR A 151 5.52 18.38 -10.49
C THR A 151 4.97 18.78 -9.14
N VAL A 152 5.78 19.46 -8.30
CA VAL A 152 5.32 20.02 -7.03
C VAL A 152 4.27 21.10 -7.26
N ASP A 153 4.43 21.96 -8.25
CA ASP A 153 3.45 22.99 -8.59
C ASP A 153 2.11 22.40 -9.00
N PHE A 154 2.11 21.28 -9.73
CA PHE A 154 0.89 20.53 -10.00
C PHE A 154 0.20 20.06 -8.71
N PHE A 155 0.94 19.54 -7.73
CA PHE A 155 0.33 19.18 -6.44
C PHE A 155 -0.21 20.39 -5.68
N LYS A 156 0.51 21.53 -5.72
CA LYS A 156 0.09 22.78 -5.06
C LYS A 156 -1.23 23.34 -5.59
N GLN A 157 -1.60 23.04 -6.84
CA GLN A 157 -2.91 23.41 -7.40
C GLN A 157 -4.07 22.83 -6.57
N PHE A 158 -3.90 21.66 -5.95
CA PHE A 158 -4.93 20.98 -5.17
C PHE A 158 -4.64 20.94 -3.66
N LEU A 159 -3.37 21.11 -3.28
CA LEU A 159 -2.86 20.90 -1.92
C LEU A 159 -2.16 22.16 -1.42
N SER A 160 -2.92 23.16 -1.00
CA SER A 160 -2.40 24.46 -0.60
C SER A 160 -1.68 24.47 0.76
N SER A 161 -1.91 23.46 1.62
CA SER A 161 -1.24 23.36 2.92
C SER A 161 0.12 22.66 2.77
N PRO A 162 1.21 23.22 3.34
CA PRO A 162 2.52 22.56 3.35
C PRO A 162 2.48 21.13 3.91
N ASP A 163 1.66 20.87 4.94
CA ASP A 163 1.56 19.54 5.53
C ASP A 163 0.81 18.55 4.63
N THR A 164 -0.22 18.99 3.91
CA THR A 164 -0.93 18.11 2.98
C THR A 164 -0.07 17.79 1.76
N LEU A 165 0.71 18.76 1.28
CA LEU A 165 1.71 18.57 0.23
C LEU A 165 2.79 17.58 0.65
N LYS A 166 3.41 17.76 1.84
CA LYS A 166 4.40 16.83 2.40
C LYS A 166 3.87 15.40 2.46
N VAL A 167 2.64 15.22 2.96
CA VAL A 167 1.99 13.90 3.03
C VAL A 167 1.88 13.24 1.65
N ALA A 168 1.47 13.99 0.63
CA ALA A 168 1.32 13.48 -0.73
C ALA A 168 2.68 13.06 -1.32
N LEU A 169 3.66 13.96 -1.26
CA LEU A 169 4.98 13.74 -1.83
C LEU A 169 5.73 12.58 -1.16
N LYS A 170 5.66 12.45 0.18
CA LYS A 170 6.26 11.32 0.90
C LYS A 170 5.63 9.98 0.50
N ARG A 171 4.30 9.94 0.31
CA ARG A 171 3.56 8.71 -0.03
C ARG A 171 3.86 8.20 -1.44
N SER A 172 4.23 9.08 -2.36
CA SER A 172 4.45 8.72 -3.76
C SER A 172 5.69 9.39 -4.35
N SER A 173 6.80 9.45 -3.63
CA SER A 173 7.99 10.18 -4.09
C SER A 173 8.50 9.77 -5.47
N TRP A 174 8.23 8.53 -5.90
CA TRP A 174 8.50 8.07 -7.26
C TRP A 174 7.71 8.83 -8.35
N THR A 175 6.52 9.38 -8.06
CA THR A 175 5.68 10.17 -8.98
C THR A 175 6.20 11.57 -9.26
N LEU A 176 7.27 12.01 -8.57
CA LEU A 176 7.96 13.28 -8.84
C LEU A 176 8.73 13.26 -10.18
N SER A 177 8.09 12.83 -11.28
CA SER A 177 8.69 12.61 -12.59
C SER A 177 7.78 13.16 -13.70
N SER A 178 8.36 13.53 -14.83
CA SER A 178 7.59 14.10 -15.95
C SER A 178 6.49 13.15 -16.47
N PRO A 179 6.74 11.83 -16.71
CA PRO A 179 5.69 10.92 -17.17
C PRO A 179 4.55 10.76 -16.16
N ALA A 180 4.87 10.65 -14.86
CA ALA A 180 3.84 10.54 -13.82
C ALA A 180 3.04 11.84 -13.70
N ARG A 181 3.70 13.01 -13.75
CA ARG A 181 3.01 14.31 -13.77
C ARG A 181 2.05 14.42 -14.95
N SER A 182 2.47 14.04 -16.15
CA SER A 182 1.63 14.07 -17.35
C SER A 182 0.40 13.17 -17.18
N ALA A 183 0.60 11.92 -16.74
CA ALA A 183 -0.49 10.99 -16.48
C ALA A 183 -1.46 11.51 -15.41
N MET A 184 -0.94 12.09 -14.32
CA MET A 184 -1.76 12.67 -13.27
C MET A 184 -2.59 13.87 -13.77
N LYS A 185 -2.00 14.76 -14.57
CA LYS A 185 -2.73 15.89 -15.18
C LYS A 185 -3.89 15.39 -16.04
N ASP A 186 -3.61 14.47 -16.96
CA ASP A 186 -4.61 13.90 -17.85
C ASP A 186 -5.73 13.21 -17.05
N ASN A 187 -5.38 12.37 -16.08
CA ASN A 187 -6.36 11.62 -15.31
C ASN A 187 -7.17 12.50 -14.35
N VAL A 188 -6.60 13.59 -13.83
CA VAL A 188 -7.36 14.60 -13.08
C VAL A 188 -8.33 15.34 -14.00
N GLN A 189 -7.88 15.72 -15.19
CA GLN A 189 -8.75 16.36 -16.20
C GLN A 189 -9.95 15.47 -16.55
N LEU A 190 -9.75 14.17 -16.77
CA LEU A 190 -10.84 13.21 -17.00
C LEU A 190 -11.85 13.16 -15.84
N LEU A 191 -11.37 13.23 -14.60
CA LEU A 191 -12.27 13.22 -13.44
C LEU A 191 -13.07 14.53 -13.33
N MET A 192 -12.47 15.67 -13.66
CA MET A 192 -13.17 16.96 -13.70
C MET A 192 -14.23 16.99 -14.81
N GLU A 193 -13.92 16.44 -16.00
CA GLU A 193 -14.90 16.25 -17.09
C GLU A 193 -16.06 15.35 -16.71
N MET A 194 -15.84 14.41 -15.77
CA MET A 194 -16.88 13.58 -15.17
C MET A 194 -17.58 14.24 -13.97
N GLU A 195 -17.38 15.54 -13.74
CA GLU A 195 -17.98 16.31 -12.66
C GLU A 195 -17.64 15.78 -11.26
N VAL A 196 -16.49 15.10 -11.11
CA VAL A 196 -16.00 14.71 -9.79
C VAL A 196 -15.58 15.98 -9.03
N PRO A 197 -16.12 16.22 -7.81
CA PRO A 197 -15.79 17.43 -7.06
C PRO A 197 -14.29 17.55 -6.80
N GLU A 198 -13.72 18.73 -7.07
CA GLU A 198 -12.30 19.02 -6.91
C GLU A 198 -11.79 18.70 -5.50
N SER A 199 -12.58 19.01 -4.46
CA SER A 199 -12.25 18.69 -3.07
C SER A 199 -11.99 17.19 -2.83
N ARG A 200 -12.64 16.31 -3.60
CA ARG A 200 -12.40 14.86 -3.54
C ARG A 200 -11.22 14.41 -4.35
N ILE A 201 -10.98 15.05 -5.49
CA ILE A 201 -9.74 14.86 -6.27
C ILE A 201 -8.56 15.24 -5.37
N ALA A 202 -8.58 16.40 -4.72
CA ALA A 202 -7.57 16.84 -3.77
C ALA A 202 -7.38 15.84 -2.61
N HIS A 203 -8.48 15.35 -2.02
CA HIS A 203 -8.40 14.32 -0.98
C HIS A 203 -7.69 13.04 -1.45
N TYR A 204 -8.03 12.53 -2.64
CA TYR A 204 -7.39 11.35 -3.20
C TYR A 204 -5.97 11.63 -3.69
N LEU A 205 -5.67 12.81 -4.20
CA LEU A 205 -4.33 13.19 -4.63
C LEU A 205 -3.39 13.27 -3.42
N ARG A 206 -3.90 13.69 -2.25
CA ARG A 206 -3.15 13.66 -0.98
C ARG A 206 -2.81 12.25 -0.52
N HIS A 207 -3.77 11.33 -0.60
CA HIS A 207 -3.65 10.03 0.07
C HIS A 207 -3.29 8.86 -0.87
N GLN A 208 -3.62 8.98 -2.16
CA GLN A 208 -3.45 7.98 -3.22
C GLN A 208 -2.96 8.57 -4.56
N PRO A 209 -1.87 9.37 -4.60
CA PRO A 209 -1.36 9.95 -5.86
C PRO A 209 -1.08 8.90 -6.95
N ARG A 210 -0.67 7.69 -6.56
CA ARG A 210 -0.42 6.56 -7.48
C ARG A 210 -1.63 6.19 -8.35
N MET A 211 -2.85 6.42 -7.88
CA MET A 211 -4.06 6.15 -8.65
C MET A 211 -4.11 7.00 -9.93
N PHE A 212 -3.70 8.27 -9.82
CA PHE A 212 -3.71 9.23 -10.92
C PHE A 212 -2.52 9.05 -11.87
N ALA A 213 -1.43 8.39 -11.44
CA ALA A 213 -0.28 8.11 -12.29
C ALA A 213 -0.45 6.85 -13.17
N LYS A 214 -1.69 6.35 -13.33
CA LYS A 214 -2.02 5.23 -14.22
C LYS A 214 -1.94 5.67 -15.68
N GLU A 215 -1.65 4.70 -16.55
CA GLU A 215 -1.81 4.87 -18.00
C GLU A 215 -3.25 5.30 -18.31
N LYS A 216 -3.39 6.30 -19.20
CA LYS A 216 -4.60 7.07 -19.44
C LYS A 216 -5.76 6.24 -19.95
N ASP A 217 -5.54 5.39 -20.96
CA ASP A 217 -6.59 4.58 -21.56
C ASP A 217 -7.09 3.52 -20.57
N ARG A 218 -6.17 2.93 -19.82
CA ARG A 218 -6.53 2.02 -18.73
C ARG A 218 -7.30 2.74 -17.62
N PHE A 219 -6.93 3.96 -17.27
CA PHE A 219 -7.64 4.73 -16.25
C PHE A 219 -9.06 5.06 -16.73
N ARG A 220 -9.20 5.58 -17.96
CA ARG A 220 -10.50 5.85 -18.60
C ARG A 220 -11.40 4.62 -18.59
N LYS A 221 -10.89 3.47 -19.02
CA LYS A 221 -11.65 2.20 -18.99
C LYS A 221 -12.16 1.85 -17.58
N ILE A 222 -11.37 2.11 -16.55
CA ILE A 222 -11.80 1.89 -15.16
C ILE A 222 -12.90 2.87 -14.77
N LEU A 223 -12.80 4.15 -15.16
CA LEU A 223 -13.84 5.14 -14.93
C LEU A 223 -15.16 4.73 -15.60
N ASP A 224 -15.09 4.27 -16.85
CA ASP A 224 -16.26 3.79 -17.60
C ASP A 224 -16.88 2.54 -16.97
N GLU A 225 -16.05 1.58 -16.55
CA GLU A 225 -16.50 0.36 -15.85
C GLU A 225 -17.18 0.72 -14.51
N VAL A 226 -16.60 1.63 -13.73
CA VAL A 226 -17.17 2.08 -12.44
C VAL A 226 -18.47 2.88 -12.65
N LYS A 227 -18.52 3.77 -13.64
CA LYS A 227 -19.74 4.50 -14.00
C LYS A 227 -20.83 3.54 -14.50
N GLY A 228 -20.46 2.55 -15.31
CA GLY A 228 -21.35 1.49 -15.80
C GLY A 228 -21.91 0.60 -14.69
N MET A 229 -21.23 0.48 -13.54
CA MET A 229 -21.76 -0.16 -12.33
C MET A 229 -22.76 0.71 -11.56
N GLY A 230 -23.08 1.91 -12.04
CA GLY A 230 -24.05 2.83 -11.43
C GLY A 230 -23.48 3.74 -10.34
N PHE A 231 -22.16 3.88 -10.25
CA PHE A 231 -21.56 4.86 -9.33
C PHE A 231 -21.70 6.27 -9.89
N ASP A 232 -22.27 7.16 -9.09
CA ASP A 232 -22.37 8.59 -9.36
C ASP A 232 -21.03 9.30 -9.07
N PRO A 233 -20.38 9.91 -10.07
CA PRO A 233 -19.13 10.67 -9.91
C PRO A 233 -19.19 11.77 -8.83
N SER A 234 -20.38 12.33 -8.61
CA SER A 234 -20.67 13.33 -7.58
C SER A 234 -20.78 12.73 -6.18
N LYS A 235 -20.62 11.41 -5.97
CA LYS A 235 -20.58 10.76 -4.63
C LYS A 235 -19.19 10.26 -4.21
N LYS A 236 -18.92 10.26 -2.90
CA LYS A 236 -17.61 9.87 -2.34
C LYS A 236 -17.22 8.42 -2.62
N THR A 237 -18.20 7.56 -2.87
CA THR A 237 -18.01 6.15 -3.19
C THR A 237 -17.40 5.94 -4.56
N PHE A 238 -17.55 6.88 -5.50
CA PHE A 238 -17.01 6.78 -6.85
C PHE A 238 -15.48 6.61 -6.84
N LEU A 239 -14.73 7.57 -6.27
CA LEU A 239 -13.27 7.46 -6.20
C LEU A 239 -12.80 6.28 -5.34
N SER A 240 -13.62 5.82 -4.38
CA SER A 240 -13.32 4.61 -3.62
C SER A 240 -13.38 3.37 -4.50
N ALA A 241 -14.38 3.28 -5.39
CA ALA A 241 -14.49 2.21 -6.38
C ALA A 241 -13.39 2.28 -7.43
N VAL A 242 -13.09 3.48 -7.96
CA VAL A 242 -11.98 3.68 -8.90
C VAL A 242 -10.65 3.24 -8.30
N HIS A 243 -10.38 3.59 -7.04
CA HIS A 243 -9.17 3.18 -6.36
C HIS A 243 -9.07 1.65 -6.23
N VAL A 244 -10.15 1.00 -5.77
CA VAL A 244 -10.16 -0.47 -5.65
C VAL A 244 -9.99 -1.12 -7.01
N SER A 245 -10.70 -0.68 -8.04
CA SER A 245 -10.55 -1.18 -9.42
C SER A 245 -9.13 -0.95 -9.98
N CYS A 246 -8.49 0.17 -9.65
CA CYS A 246 -7.10 0.45 -10.01
C CYS A 246 -6.09 -0.52 -9.38
N SER A 247 -6.42 -1.12 -8.23
CA SER A 247 -5.51 -1.96 -7.46
C SER A 247 -5.40 -3.41 -7.95
N MET A 248 -6.30 -3.84 -8.85
CA MET A 248 -6.34 -5.23 -9.30
C MET A 248 -6.67 -5.36 -10.80
N ASN A 249 -6.60 -6.59 -11.31
CA ASN A 249 -7.01 -6.92 -12.66
C ASN A 249 -8.32 -7.74 -12.64
N LYS A 250 -8.90 -7.99 -13.82
CA LYS A 250 -10.17 -8.72 -13.95
C LYS A 250 -10.12 -10.15 -13.41
N SER A 251 -8.97 -10.83 -13.51
CA SER A 251 -8.80 -12.18 -12.97
C SER A 251 -8.86 -12.17 -11.44
N THR A 252 -8.12 -11.26 -10.80
CA THR A 252 -8.17 -11.06 -9.34
C THR A 252 -9.56 -10.66 -8.86
N TRP A 253 -10.26 -9.79 -9.59
CA TRP A 253 -11.65 -9.44 -9.29
C TRP A 253 -12.55 -10.68 -9.27
N LYS A 254 -12.52 -11.48 -10.34
CA LYS A 254 -13.32 -12.72 -10.44
C LYS A 254 -13.01 -13.70 -9.32
N LYS A 255 -11.72 -13.90 -8.98
CA LYS A 255 -11.32 -14.77 -7.86
C LYS A 255 -11.92 -14.30 -6.54
N LYS A 256 -11.88 -12.99 -6.25
CA LYS A 256 -12.49 -12.43 -5.02
C LYS A 256 -14.02 -12.61 -4.99
N ILE A 257 -14.70 -12.41 -6.12
CA ILE A 257 -16.13 -12.72 -6.23
C ILE A 257 -16.38 -14.20 -5.91
N SER A 258 -15.61 -15.12 -6.50
CA SER A 258 -15.71 -16.56 -6.23
C SER A 258 -15.45 -16.91 -4.76
N VAL A 259 -14.53 -16.21 -4.08
CA VAL A 259 -14.32 -16.39 -2.64
C VAL A 259 -15.58 -16.05 -1.86
N TYR A 260 -16.21 -14.90 -2.11
CA TYR A 260 -17.46 -14.54 -1.44
C TYR A 260 -18.62 -15.51 -1.75
N LYS A 261 -18.71 -16.00 -2.99
CA LYS A 261 -19.72 -17.00 -3.38
C LYS A 261 -19.65 -18.31 -2.58
N LYS A 262 -18.45 -18.73 -2.14
CA LYS A 262 -18.29 -19.91 -1.27
C LYS A 262 -18.99 -19.75 0.09
N TRP A 263 -19.32 -18.53 0.49
CA TRP A 263 -20.05 -18.22 1.73
C TRP A 263 -21.55 -18.04 1.50
N GLY A 264 -22.08 -18.54 0.38
CA GLY A 264 -23.51 -18.49 0.06
C GLY A 264 -24.02 -17.13 -0.45
N LEU A 265 -23.10 -16.21 -0.80
CA LEU A 265 -23.45 -14.89 -1.32
C LEU A 265 -23.64 -14.94 -2.84
N SER A 266 -24.73 -14.36 -3.34
CA SER A 266 -24.92 -14.16 -4.78
C SER A 266 -24.00 -13.07 -5.34
N GLU A 267 -23.74 -13.11 -6.65
CA GLU A 267 -22.94 -12.06 -7.29
C GLU A 267 -23.60 -10.68 -7.16
N ASP A 268 -24.92 -10.62 -7.30
CA ASP A 268 -25.69 -9.38 -7.20
C ASP A 268 -25.61 -8.78 -5.80
N GLU A 269 -25.68 -9.60 -4.74
CA GLU A 269 -25.48 -9.11 -3.37
C GLU A 269 -24.08 -8.53 -3.18
N ILE A 270 -23.05 -9.20 -3.71
CA ILE A 270 -21.66 -8.74 -3.60
C ILE A 270 -21.50 -7.39 -4.32
N LEU A 271 -22.05 -7.26 -5.53
CA LEU A 271 -22.00 -6.03 -6.31
C LEU A 271 -22.80 -4.90 -5.65
N GLN A 272 -23.95 -5.20 -5.05
CA GLN A 272 -24.72 -4.21 -4.27
C GLN A 272 -23.94 -3.70 -3.06
N VAL A 273 -23.26 -4.59 -2.32
CA VAL A 273 -22.41 -4.17 -1.20
C VAL A 273 -21.19 -3.40 -1.71
N PHE A 274 -20.57 -3.81 -2.81
CA PHE A 274 -19.48 -3.06 -3.45
C PHE A 274 -19.93 -1.63 -3.81
N GLY A 275 -21.14 -1.47 -4.36
CA GLY A 275 -21.77 -0.17 -4.64
C GLY A 275 -21.81 0.78 -3.44
N LYS A 276 -22.05 0.24 -2.25
CA LYS A 276 -22.13 0.99 -0.99
C LYS A 276 -20.77 1.13 -0.31
N ASN A 277 -19.92 0.11 -0.42
CA ASN A 277 -18.62 0.04 0.22
C ASN A 277 -17.62 -0.75 -0.65
N PRO A 278 -16.91 -0.06 -1.56
CA PRO A 278 -15.98 -0.70 -2.48
C PRO A 278 -14.83 -1.44 -1.79
N TRP A 279 -14.51 -1.07 -0.56
CA TRP A 279 -13.37 -1.60 0.16
C TRP A 279 -13.47 -3.11 0.42
N ILE A 280 -14.66 -3.72 0.39
CA ILE A 280 -14.80 -5.19 0.52
C ILE A 280 -13.93 -5.97 -0.47
N MET A 281 -13.60 -5.38 -1.63
CA MET A 281 -12.75 -6.01 -2.64
C MET A 281 -11.25 -5.70 -2.46
N ALA A 282 -10.88 -4.82 -1.53
CA ALA A 282 -9.48 -4.42 -1.29
C ALA A 282 -8.66 -5.44 -0.47
N CYS A 283 -9.31 -6.27 0.36
CA CYS A 283 -8.62 -7.30 1.15
C CYS A 283 -8.11 -8.45 0.28
N SER A 284 -7.03 -9.14 0.69
CA SER A 284 -6.57 -10.36 0.01
C SER A 284 -7.59 -11.49 0.11
N GLU A 285 -7.52 -12.45 -0.82
CA GLU A 285 -8.40 -13.63 -0.81
C GLU A 285 -8.27 -14.42 0.51
N GLU A 286 -7.04 -14.67 0.94
CA GLU A 286 -6.72 -15.31 2.22
C GLU A 286 -7.34 -14.59 3.41
N LYS A 287 -7.21 -13.25 3.48
CA LYS A 287 -7.76 -12.47 4.59
C LYS A 287 -9.28 -12.55 4.64
N ILE A 288 -9.95 -12.54 3.47
CA ILE A 288 -11.40 -12.70 3.39
C ILE A 288 -11.79 -14.09 3.91
N VAL A 289 -11.13 -15.16 3.44
CA VAL A 289 -11.42 -16.54 3.88
C VAL A 289 -11.27 -16.69 5.38
N LEU A 290 -10.15 -16.23 5.95
CA LEU A 290 -9.89 -16.35 7.39
C LEU A 290 -10.90 -15.55 8.24
N ALA A 291 -11.26 -14.34 7.81
CA ALA A 291 -12.24 -13.53 8.52
C ALA A 291 -13.64 -14.13 8.44
N MET A 292 -14.03 -14.63 7.27
CA MET A 292 -15.34 -15.26 7.06
C MET A 292 -15.45 -16.59 7.80
N ASP A 293 -14.42 -17.44 7.81
CA ASP A 293 -14.41 -18.68 8.59
C ASP A 293 -14.65 -18.41 10.07
N PHE A 294 -13.89 -17.47 10.63
CA PHE A 294 -14.04 -17.12 12.03
C PHE A 294 -15.43 -16.54 12.33
N LEU A 295 -15.88 -15.54 11.56
CA LEU A 295 -17.12 -14.82 11.86
C LEU A 295 -18.39 -15.60 11.50
N VAL A 296 -18.36 -16.45 10.47
CA VAL A 296 -19.51 -17.23 10.02
C VAL A 296 -19.53 -18.59 10.69
N ASN A 297 -18.48 -19.40 10.55
CA ASN A 297 -18.49 -20.78 11.03
C ASN A 297 -18.34 -20.85 12.55
N ARG A 298 -17.43 -20.07 13.14
CA ARG A 298 -17.12 -20.16 14.59
C ARG A 298 -18.02 -19.27 15.44
N MET A 299 -18.34 -18.08 14.95
CA MET A 299 -19.19 -17.12 15.68
C MET A 299 -20.68 -17.20 15.29
N GLY A 300 -21.03 -17.94 14.24
CA GLY A 300 -22.42 -18.18 13.84
C GLY A 300 -23.13 -17.01 13.18
N PHE A 301 -22.43 -15.97 12.72
CA PHE A 301 -23.05 -14.83 12.04
C PHE A 301 -23.33 -15.12 10.57
N LYS A 302 -24.38 -14.50 10.01
CA LYS A 302 -24.68 -14.63 8.58
C LYS A 302 -23.63 -13.92 7.73
N ALA A 303 -23.17 -14.60 6.68
CA ALA A 303 -22.20 -14.06 5.72
C ALA A 303 -22.63 -12.70 5.13
N SER A 304 -23.92 -12.52 4.84
CA SER A 304 -24.47 -11.28 4.30
C SER A 304 -24.39 -10.11 5.28
N ASP A 305 -24.54 -10.36 6.58
CA ASP A 305 -24.43 -9.33 7.62
C ASP A 305 -22.97 -8.92 7.86
N ILE A 306 -22.05 -9.89 7.79
CA ILE A 306 -20.61 -9.62 7.82
C ILE A 306 -20.18 -8.76 6.62
N LEU A 307 -20.63 -9.12 5.41
CA LEU A 307 -20.28 -8.39 4.20
C LEU A 307 -20.79 -6.95 4.24
N ARG A 308 -21.98 -6.71 4.82
CA ARG A 308 -22.54 -5.37 5.04
C ARG A 308 -21.80 -4.56 6.10
N THR A 309 -20.85 -5.17 6.81
CA THR A 309 -20.00 -4.53 7.83
C THR A 309 -18.51 -4.67 7.50
N PRO A 310 -18.00 -4.02 6.43
CA PRO A 310 -16.69 -4.32 5.87
C PRO A 310 -15.53 -4.12 6.84
N MET A 311 -15.68 -3.20 7.81
CA MET A 311 -14.72 -2.97 8.89
C MET A 311 -14.28 -4.26 9.58
N LEU A 312 -15.18 -5.24 9.76
CA LEU A 312 -14.85 -6.50 10.41
C LEU A 312 -13.76 -7.27 9.67
N ILE A 313 -13.79 -7.27 8.34
CA ILE A 313 -12.80 -7.96 7.51
C ILE A 313 -11.45 -7.24 7.57
N PHE A 314 -11.40 -5.92 7.79
CA PHE A 314 -10.13 -5.17 7.82
C PHE A 314 -9.31 -5.36 9.10
N LEU A 315 -9.97 -5.64 10.23
CA LEU A 315 -9.29 -5.74 11.52
C LEU A 315 -8.28 -6.90 11.55
N SER A 316 -7.34 -6.84 12.49
CA SER A 316 -6.42 -7.95 12.69
C SER A 316 -7.17 -9.11 13.34
N LEU A 317 -7.22 -10.25 12.66
CA LEU A 317 -7.86 -11.44 13.19
C LEU A 317 -7.23 -11.84 14.53
N LYS A 318 -5.90 -12.01 14.54
CA LYS A 318 -5.13 -12.43 15.73
C LYS A 318 -5.07 -11.37 16.83
N LYS A 319 -4.77 -10.11 16.48
CA LYS A 319 -4.51 -9.07 17.50
C LYS A 319 -5.75 -8.37 18.01
N ARG A 320 -6.92 -8.55 17.38
CA ARG A 320 -8.11 -7.76 17.70
C ARG A 320 -9.42 -8.52 17.63
N ILE A 321 -9.69 -9.25 16.55
CA ILE A 321 -10.98 -9.95 16.40
C ILE A 321 -11.09 -11.06 17.43
N ILE A 322 -10.15 -12.01 17.41
CA ILE A 322 -10.20 -13.20 18.26
C ILE A 322 -10.21 -12.84 19.75
N PRO A 323 -9.27 -12.03 20.31
CA PRO A 323 -9.25 -11.74 21.74
C PRO A 323 -10.55 -11.10 22.23
N ARG A 324 -11.14 -10.23 21.43
CA ARG A 324 -12.38 -9.53 21.80
C ARG A 324 -13.63 -10.38 21.56
N CYS A 325 -13.59 -11.33 20.62
CA CYS A 325 -14.66 -12.29 20.42
C CYS A 325 -14.73 -13.32 21.56
N VAL A 326 -13.59 -13.74 22.12
CA VAL A 326 -13.56 -14.59 23.32
C VAL A 326 -14.25 -13.90 24.49
N VAL A 327 -13.90 -12.63 24.75
CA VAL A 327 -14.57 -11.81 25.77
C VAL A 327 -16.07 -11.69 25.49
N TYR A 328 -16.44 -11.39 24.24
CA TYR A 328 -17.85 -11.31 23.84
C TYR A 328 -18.60 -12.62 24.08
N GLN A 329 -18.04 -13.78 23.70
CA GLN A 329 -18.66 -15.08 23.90
C GLN A 329 -18.84 -15.42 25.39
N ALA A 330 -17.82 -15.15 26.22
CA ALA A 330 -17.92 -15.35 27.67
C ALA A 330 -19.06 -14.50 28.26
N LEU A 331 -19.13 -13.21 27.90
CA LEU A 331 -20.18 -12.33 28.39
C LEU A 331 -21.58 -12.68 27.85
N VAL A 332 -21.68 -13.21 26.63
CA VAL A 332 -22.96 -13.71 26.08
C VAL A 332 -23.39 -15.00 26.79
N ALA A 333 -22.46 -15.91 27.10
CA ALA A 333 -22.74 -17.16 27.81
C ALA A 333 -23.28 -16.92 29.22
N GLU A 334 -22.78 -15.89 29.91
CA GLU A 334 -23.24 -15.45 31.23
C GLU A 334 -24.53 -14.59 31.16
N GLY A 335 -25.12 -14.40 29.97
CA GLY A 335 -26.32 -13.59 29.78
C GLY A 335 -26.12 -12.08 29.96
N LEU A 336 -24.88 -11.61 30.09
CA LEU A 336 -24.53 -10.20 30.34
C LEU A 336 -24.59 -9.35 29.07
N LEU A 337 -24.41 -9.98 27.91
CA LEU A 337 -24.53 -9.35 26.59
C LEU A 337 -25.51 -10.13 25.70
N ARG A 338 -26.15 -9.41 24.78
CA ARG A 338 -26.97 -10.04 23.73
C ARG A 338 -26.08 -10.57 22.61
N ASN A 339 -26.46 -11.70 22.03
CA ASN A 339 -25.83 -12.18 20.79
C ASN A 339 -26.27 -11.30 19.61
N ASP A 340 -25.51 -10.23 19.34
CA ASP A 340 -25.78 -9.21 18.33
C ASP A 340 -24.50 -8.76 17.62
N LEU A 341 -24.50 -8.87 16.30
CA LEU A 341 -23.38 -8.44 15.46
C LEU A 341 -23.08 -6.94 15.60
N LYS A 342 -24.10 -6.09 15.81
CA LYS A 342 -23.88 -4.64 15.95
C LYS A 342 -23.11 -4.35 17.24
N LEU A 343 -23.46 -5.00 18.34
CA LEU A 343 -22.72 -4.93 19.59
C LEU A 343 -21.28 -5.44 19.43
N LEU A 344 -21.09 -6.62 18.82
CA LEU A 344 -19.74 -7.15 18.56
C LEU A 344 -18.92 -6.16 17.72
N THR A 345 -19.51 -5.60 16.66
CA THR A 345 -18.85 -4.61 15.81
C THR A 345 -18.37 -3.40 16.64
N ARG A 346 -19.18 -2.90 17.57
CA ARG A 346 -18.79 -1.81 18.49
C ARG A 346 -17.62 -2.22 19.37
N MET A 347 -17.65 -3.43 19.95
CA MET A 347 -16.54 -3.97 20.76
C MET A 347 -15.25 -4.06 19.95
N LEU A 348 -15.33 -4.43 18.67
CA LEU A 348 -14.17 -4.61 17.80
C LEU A 348 -13.50 -3.30 17.36
N ILE A 349 -14.27 -2.23 17.16
CA ILE A 349 -13.73 -0.96 16.63
C ILE A 349 -13.21 0.00 17.70
N VAL A 350 -13.66 -0.10 18.96
CA VAL A 350 -13.20 0.82 20.01
C VAL A 350 -11.70 0.71 20.29
N GLN A 351 -11.11 1.79 20.80
CA GLN A 351 -9.72 1.82 21.23
C GLN A 351 -9.47 0.86 22.40
N GLU A 352 -8.23 0.40 22.55
CA GLU A 352 -7.87 -0.60 23.55
C GLU A 352 -8.22 -0.19 24.98
N LYS A 353 -7.86 1.03 25.38
CA LYS A 353 -8.20 1.58 26.70
C LYS A 353 -9.71 1.59 26.98
N ILE A 354 -10.50 1.91 25.96
CA ILE A 354 -11.97 1.93 26.06
C ILE A 354 -12.50 0.50 26.16
N PHE A 355 -11.95 -0.43 25.37
CA PHE A 355 -12.33 -1.83 25.40
C PHE A 355 -12.10 -2.43 26.80
N GLN A 356 -10.90 -2.26 27.34
CA GLN A 356 -10.54 -2.77 28.66
C GLN A 356 -11.44 -2.19 29.76
N LYS A 357 -11.66 -0.86 29.74
CA LYS A 357 -12.54 -0.22 30.72
C LYS A 357 -13.97 -0.73 30.64
N LYS A 358 -14.56 -0.79 29.44
CA LYS A 358 -16.00 -1.09 29.25
C LYS A 358 -16.35 -2.57 29.25
N TYR A 359 -15.44 -3.44 28.83
CA TYR A 359 -15.76 -4.86 28.58
C TYR A 359 -14.92 -5.84 29.38
N LEU A 360 -13.83 -5.39 30.02
CA LEU A 360 -13.09 -6.22 30.99
C LEU A 360 -13.42 -5.75 32.41
N LYS A 361 -13.00 -4.53 32.77
CA LYS A 361 -13.13 -4.01 34.14
C LYS A 361 -14.58 -3.92 34.64
N CYS A 362 -15.52 -3.53 33.76
CA CYS A 362 -16.94 -3.46 34.14
C CYS A 362 -17.56 -4.82 34.49
N TYR A 363 -17.00 -5.92 33.96
CA TYR A 363 -17.54 -7.27 34.15
C TYR A 363 -16.62 -8.16 34.98
N GLU A 364 -15.53 -7.62 35.51
CA GLU A 364 -14.52 -8.36 36.29
C GLU A 364 -15.13 -9.07 37.50
N LYS A 365 -16.12 -8.44 38.16
CA LYS A 365 -16.84 -9.07 39.28
C LYS A 365 -17.82 -10.17 38.84
N ASN A 366 -18.33 -10.07 37.61
CA ASN A 366 -19.28 -11.05 37.06
C ASN A 366 -18.55 -12.26 36.48
N VAL A 367 -17.41 -12.03 35.83
CA VAL A 367 -16.59 -13.05 35.17
C VAL A 367 -15.12 -12.84 35.57
N PRO A 368 -14.68 -13.41 36.71
CA PRO A 368 -13.34 -13.17 37.26
C PRO A 368 -12.18 -13.50 36.30
N ASP A 369 -12.32 -14.55 35.50
CA ASP A 369 -11.28 -15.01 34.56
C ASP A 369 -11.27 -14.24 33.21
N LEU A 370 -12.14 -13.25 33.02
CA LEU A 370 -12.32 -12.56 31.73
C LEU A 370 -11.04 -11.85 31.25
N LEU A 371 -10.29 -11.25 32.17
CA LEU A 371 -9.02 -10.61 31.85
C LEU A 371 -7.96 -11.64 31.44
N LYS A 372 -7.91 -12.78 32.13
CA LYS A 372 -6.98 -13.88 31.82
C LYS A 372 -7.28 -14.46 30.44
N LEU A 373 -8.55 -14.75 30.14
CA LEU A 373 -9.01 -15.21 28.82
C LEU A 373 -8.59 -14.23 27.70
N TYR A 374 -8.75 -12.93 27.93
CA TYR A 374 -8.32 -11.91 26.98
C TYR A 374 -6.80 -11.93 26.73
N GLN A 375 -6.00 -12.04 27.80
CA GLN A 375 -4.54 -12.08 27.72
C GLN A 375 -4.02 -13.34 27.04
N GLU A 376 -4.62 -14.50 27.34
CA GLU A 376 -4.33 -15.78 26.70
C GLU A 376 -4.59 -15.72 25.21
N ALA A 377 -5.77 -15.22 24.80
CA ALA A 377 -6.13 -15.05 23.39
C ALA A 377 -5.23 -14.03 22.64
N THR A 378 -4.59 -13.11 23.36
CA THR A 378 -3.65 -12.12 22.81
C THR A 378 -2.22 -12.68 22.69
N SER A 379 -1.90 -13.74 23.43
CA SER A 379 -0.58 -14.37 23.45
C SER A 379 -0.36 -15.26 22.22
N HIS A 380 0.85 -15.23 21.64
CA HIS A 380 1.16 -15.90 20.37
C HIS A 380 1.01 -17.45 20.39
N GLY A 381 0.79 -18.05 21.58
CA GLY A 381 0.66 -19.50 21.78
C GLY A 381 -0.76 -20.06 21.80
N PHE A 382 -1.82 -19.23 21.80
CA PHE A 382 -3.21 -19.71 21.92
C PHE A 382 -3.59 -20.73 20.84
N PHE A 383 -3.00 -20.64 19.64
CA PHE A 383 -3.37 -21.50 18.50
C PHE A 383 -2.85 -22.94 18.56
N LYS A 384 -2.08 -23.35 19.59
CA LYS A 384 -1.66 -24.75 19.78
C LYS A 384 -2.52 -25.54 20.78
N GLN A 385 -3.36 -24.90 21.59
CA GLN A 385 -4.06 -25.56 22.72
C GLN A 385 -5.60 -25.55 22.63
N VAL A 386 -6.20 -25.01 21.57
CA VAL A 386 -7.66 -24.83 21.48
C VAL A 386 -8.45 -26.13 21.21
N SER A 387 -7.79 -27.28 21.03
CA SER A 387 -8.48 -28.56 20.80
C SER A 387 -9.21 -29.12 22.02
N THR A 388 -9.01 -28.59 23.24
CA THR A 388 -9.49 -29.28 24.47
C THR A 388 -10.43 -28.50 25.36
N GLN A 389 -10.62 -27.18 25.20
CA GLN A 389 -11.52 -26.40 26.08
C GLN A 389 -12.68 -25.67 25.40
N PHE A 390 -12.64 -25.42 24.09
CA PHE A 390 -13.75 -24.78 23.34
C PHE A 390 -13.87 -25.37 21.92
N PRO A 391 -14.76 -26.37 21.70
CA PRO A 391 -14.92 -27.02 20.39
C PRO A 391 -15.31 -26.07 19.25
N ALA A 392 -15.93 -24.93 19.57
CA ALA A 392 -16.33 -23.91 18.59
C ALA A 392 -15.14 -23.09 18.02
N LEU A 393 -13.92 -23.26 18.54
CA LEU A 393 -12.74 -22.48 18.15
C LEU A 393 -11.58 -23.33 17.62
N SER A 394 -11.73 -24.65 17.45
CA SER A 394 -10.70 -25.51 16.85
C SER A 394 -10.48 -25.19 15.37
N LEU A 395 -9.23 -24.94 14.95
CA LEU A 395 -8.86 -24.54 13.58
C LEU A 395 -9.39 -25.49 12.52
#